data_AF-K1UD23-F1
#
_entry.id   AF-K1UD23-F1
#
_cell.length_a   1.000
_cell.length_b   1.000
_cell.length_c   1.000
_cell.angle_alpha   90.00
_cell.angle_beta   90.00
_cell.angle_gamma   90.00
#
_symmetry.space_group_name_H-M   'P 1'
#
loop_
_entity.id
_entity.type
_entity.pdbx_description
1 polymer ?
#
loop_
_entity_poly.entity_id
_entity_poly.type
_entity_poly.pdbx_seq_one_letter_code
_entity_poly.pdbx_strand_id
1 'polypeptide(L)'
;MSRLNQSGYLRCGECDSNMVMKKGANHIYYYCNSYLKDKKCCVKSIQKEYLEKLVIQILNNFRSVINEMDEQITNITNLKKVNYDFDILKFKISKVEEDIDKYIKLRNEIKEDLTEKFITEEEYWEY
;
A
#
# COMPACT_ATOMS: atom_id res chain seq x y z
N MET A 1 -21.95 -29.77 -0.98
CA MET A 1 -22.15 -28.31 -1.10
C MET A 1 -23.24 -27.87 -0.13
N SER A 2 -22.85 -27.37 1.03
CA SER A 2 -23.77 -26.87 2.05
C SER A 2 -24.51 -25.62 1.54
N ARG A 3 -25.85 -25.66 1.56
CA ARG A 3 -26.68 -24.51 1.21
C ARG A 3 -26.54 -23.47 2.31
N LEU A 4 -25.82 -22.37 2.05
CA LEU A 4 -25.79 -21.21 2.93
C LEU A 4 -27.21 -20.66 3.06
N ASN A 5 -27.80 -20.84 4.24
CA ASN A 5 -29.11 -20.31 4.59
C ASN A 5 -28.93 -18.80 4.87
N GLN A 6 -29.07 -17.96 3.83
CA GLN A 6 -28.91 -16.49 3.92
C GLN A 6 -29.98 -15.80 4.79
N SER A 7 -30.94 -16.55 5.35
CA SER A 7 -32.09 -16.04 6.11
C SER A 7 -31.73 -15.38 7.45
N GLY A 8 -30.48 -15.49 7.93
CA GLY A 8 -30.01 -14.83 9.16
C GLY A 8 -29.22 -13.54 8.94
N TYR A 9 -28.68 -13.30 7.74
CA TYR A 9 -27.76 -12.19 7.49
C TYR A 9 -28.41 -11.01 6.77
N LEU A 10 -29.49 -11.25 6.03
CA LEU A 10 -30.18 -10.18 5.28
C LEU A 10 -31.18 -9.44 6.18
N ARG A 11 -30.90 -8.16 6.42
CA ARG A 11 -31.69 -7.27 7.26
C ARG A 11 -32.36 -6.18 6.44
N CYS A 12 -33.53 -5.74 6.88
CA CYS A 12 -34.21 -4.60 6.30
C CYS A 12 -33.49 -3.31 6.70
N GLY A 13 -33.06 -2.50 5.73
CA GLY A 13 -32.33 -1.24 6.01
C GLY A 13 -33.14 -0.15 6.72
N GLU A 14 -34.46 -0.32 6.90
CA GLU A 14 -35.30 0.65 7.63
C GLU A 14 -35.70 0.18 9.02
N CYS A 15 -36.23 -1.05 9.16
CA CYS A 15 -36.74 -1.56 10.44
C CYS A 15 -35.86 -2.63 11.08
N ASP A 16 -34.68 -2.89 10.51
CA ASP A 16 -33.68 -3.89 10.96
C ASP A 16 -34.22 -5.32 11.16
N SER A 17 -35.43 -5.57 10.66
CA SER A 17 -36.07 -6.86 10.77
C SER A 17 -35.48 -7.81 9.74
N ASN A 18 -35.44 -9.10 10.08
CA ASN A 18 -34.99 -10.14 9.15
C ASN A 18 -35.76 -10.07 7.84
N MET A 19 -35.08 -10.38 6.74
CA MET A 19 -35.69 -10.55 5.43
C MET A 19 -35.96 -12.05 5.21
N VAL A 20 -37.22 -12.40 4.96
CA VAL A 20 -37.67 -13.79 4.80
C VAL A 20 -37.83 -14.15 3.33
N MET A 21 -37.36 -15.35 2.97
CA MET A 21 -37.41 -15.87 1.61
C MET A 21 -38.81 -16.40 1.27
N LYS A 22 -39.36 -15.97 0.13
CA LYS A 22 -40.62 -16.48 -0.44
C LYS A 22 -40.41 -16.89 -1.89
N LYS A 23 -40.97 -18.04 -2.26
CA LYS A 23 -41.00 -18.52 -3.64
C LYS A 23 -42.20 -17.89 -4.35
N GLY A 24 -41.95 -17.17 -5.44
CA GLY A 24 -42.97 -16.81 -6.42
C GLY A 24 -43.10 -17.88 -7.50
N ALA A 25 -43.86 -17.59 -8.56
CA ALA A 25 -44.07 -18.51 -9.68
C ALA A 25 -42.76 -18.84 -10.42
N ASN A 26 -41.96 -17.82 -10.76
CA ASN A 26 -40.72 -17.99 -11.53
C ASN A 26 -39.46 -17.58 -10.76
N HIS A 27 -39.60 -16.82 -9.68
CA HIS A 27 -38.46 -16.20 -9.00
C HIS A 27 -38.58 -16.30 -7.48
N ILE A 28 -37.43 -16.27 -6.80
CA ILE A 28 -37.36 -16.24 -5.34
C ILE A 28 -37.09 -14.81 -4.90
N TYR A 29 -37.82 -14.34 -3.90
CA TYR A 29 -37.68 -13.01 -3.35
C TYR A 29 -37.46 -13.06 -1.85
N TYR A 30 -36.68 -12.11 -1.34
CA TYR A 30 -36.60 -11.81 0.08
C TYR A 30 -37.52 -10.63 0.39
N TYR A 31 -38.31 -10.74 1.46
CA TYR A 31 -39.26 -9.72 1.91
C TYR A 31 -39.00 -9.33 3.35
N CYS A 32 -39.26 -8.07 3.69
CA CYS A 32 -39.17 -7.63 5.09
C CYS A 32 -40.19 -8.38 5.97
N ASN A 33 -39.70 -9.04 7.03
CA ASN A 33 -40.55 -9.81 7.94
C ASN A 33 -41.56 -8.93 8.68
N SER A 34 -41.16 -7.73 9.11
CA SER A 34 -42.06 -6.81 9.84
C SER A 34 -43.21 -6.28 8.97
N TYR A 35 -42.97 -6.11 7.66
CA TYR A 35 -44.05 -5.82 6.71
C TYR A 35 -44.97 -7.03 6.51
N LEU A 36 -44.43 -8.24 6.42
CA LEU A 36 -45.22 -9.44 6.19
C LEU A 36 -46.07 -9.85 7.39
N LYS A 37 -45.53 -9.73 8.61
CA LYS A 37 -46.16 -10.19 9.84
C LYS A 37 -47.19 -9.18 10.37
N ASP A 38 -46.76 -7.94 10.60
CA ASP A 38 -47.54 -6.94 11.34
C ASP A 38 -47.78 -5.65 10.56
N LYS A 39 -47.34 -5.56 9.29
CA LYS A 39 -47.42 -4.33 8.45
C LYS A 39 -46.72 -3.10 9.06
N LYS A 40 -45.78 -3.30 9.99
CA LYS A 40 -45.04 -2.22 10.71
C LYS A 40 -43.93 -1.55 9.89
N CYS A 41 -43.65 -2.04 8.69
CA CYS A 41 -42.63 -1.53 7.77
C CYS A 41 -43.25 -1.36 6.38
N CYS A 42 -42.62 -0.60 5.48
CA CYS A 42 -43.05 -0.52 4.09
C CYS A 42 -42.76 -1.81 3.30
N VAL A 43 -43.38 -1.94 2.12
CA VAL A 43 -43.17 -3.06 1.21
C VAL A 43 -41.73 -3.01 0.70
N LYS A 44 -40.87 -3.89 1.22
CA LYS A 44 -39.51 -4.08 0.70
C LYS A 44 -39.32 -5.51 0.26
N SER A 45 -38.85 -5.65 -0.96
CA SER A 45 -38.50 -6.93 -1.54
C SER A 45 -37.29 -6.81 -2.45
N ILE A 46 -36.48 -7.87 -2.49
CA ILE A 46 -35.38 -8.00 -3.43
C ILE A 46 -35.38 -9.40 -4.01
N GLN A 47 -35.18 -9.51 -5.32
CA GLN A 47 -35.03 -10.80 -5.98
C GLN A 47 -33.72 -11.46 -5.55
N LYS A 48 -33.76 -12.76 -5.24
CA LYS A 48 -32.60 -13.53 -4.77
C LYS A 48 -31.47 -13.50 -5.78
N GLU A 49 -31.75 -13.76 -7.06
CA GLU A 49 -30.71 -13.82 -8.09
C GLU A 49 -30.04 -12.44 -8.29
N TYR A 50 -30.80 -11.36 -8.14
CA TYR A 50 -30.26 -10.00 -8.20
C TYR A 50 -29.38 -9.68 -6.99
N LEU A 51 -29.84 -10.05 -5.78
CA LEU A 51 -29.04 -9.90 -4.56
C LEU A 51 -27.72 -10.68 -4.65
N GLU A 52 -27.74 -11.92 -5.11
CA GLU A 52 -26.53 -12.74 -5.27
C GLU A 52 -25.54 -12.11 -6.25
N LYS A 53 -26.03 -11.56 -7.36
CA LYS A 53 -25.20 -10.80 -8.32
C LYS A 53 -24.58 -9.57 -7.68
N LEU A 54 -25.35 -8.79 -6.92
CA LEU A 54 -24.84 -7.60 -6.21
C LEU A 54 -23.75 -7.97 -5.20
N VAL A 55 -23.95 -9.04 -4.42
CA VAL A 55 -22.96 -9.52 -3.45
C VAL A 55 -21.66 -9.91 -4.15
N ILE A 56 -21.75 -10.65 -5.26
CA ILE A 56 -20.57 -11.02 -6.06
C ILE A 56 -19.85 -9.78 -6.61
N GLN A 57 -20.59 -8.81 -7.13
CA GLN A 57 -20.01 -7.55 -7.62
C GLN A 57 -19.28 -6.80 -6.51
N ILE A 58 -19.88 -6.68 -5.32
CA ILE A 58 -19.26 -6.03 -4.17
C ILE A 58 -17.97 -6.74 -3.76
N LEU A 59 -17.97 -8.08 -3.69
CA LEU A 59 -16.77 -8.85 -3.35
C LEU A 59 -15.65 -8.68 -4.38
N ASN A 60 -15.99 -8.66 -5.67
CA ASN A 60 -15.01 -8.41 -6.73
C ASN A 60 -14.44 -6.98 -6.66
N ASN A 61 -15.26 -6.00 -6.34
CA ASN A 61 -14.78 -4.62 -6.13
C ASN A 61 -13.83 -4.55 -4.94
N PHE A 62 -14.16 -5.17 -3.80
CA PHE A 62 -13.25 -5.24 -2.66
C PHE A 62 -11.90 -5.88 -3.03
N ARG A 63 -11.94 -6.96 -3.83
CA ARG A 63 -10.72 -7.59 -4.33
C ARG A 63 -9.89 -6.64 -5.20
N SER A 64 -10.52 -5.88 -6.10
CA SER A 64 -9.83 -4.88 -6.93
C SER A 64 -9.13 -3.83 -6.07
N VAL A 65 -9.87 -3.25 -5.11
CA VAL A 65 -9.33 -2.23 -4.21
C VAL A 65 -8.13 -2.75 -3.42
N ILE A 66 -8.21 -3.98 -2.90
CA ILE A 66 -7.08 -4.58 -2.18
C ILE A 66 -5.85 -4.74 -3.08
N ASN A 67 -6.02 -5.20 -4.32
CA ASN A 67 -4.92 -5.34 -5.26
C ASN A 67 -4.28 -3.99 -5.61
N GLU A 68 -5.11 -2.96 -5.84
CA GLU A 68 -4.64 -1.60 -6.13
C GLU A 68 -3.85 -1.03 -4.94
N MET A 69 -4.30 -1.28 -3.71
CA MET A 69 -3.57 -0.89 -2.50
C MET A 69 -2.21 -1.58 -2.40
N ASP A 70 -2.14 -2.88 -2.69
CA ASP A 70 -0.90 -3.65 -2.64
C ASP A 70 0.12 -3.17 -3.69
N GLU A 71 -0.35 -2.84 -4.90
CA GLU A 71 0.47 -2.23 -5.94
C GLU A 71 1.02 -0.86 -5.51
N GLN A 72 0.18 -0.01 -4.91
CA GLN A 72 0.61 1.30 -4.39
C GLN A 72 1.64 1.17 -3.26
N ILE A 73 1.44 0.23 -2.33
CA ILE A 73 2.41 -0.05 -1.25
C ILE A 73 3.74 -0.51 -1.83
N THR A 74 3.71 -1.40 -2.82
CA THR A 74 4.90 -1.91 -3.50
C THR A 74 5.66 -0.78 -4.19
N ASN A 75 4.95 0.10 -4.92
CA ASN A 75 5.54 1.26 -5.58
C ASN A 75 6.20 2.22 -4.58
N ILE A 76 5.52 2.57 -3.48
CA ILE A 76 6.08 3.44 -2.43
C ILE A 76 7.32 2.81 -1.81
N THR A 77 7.30 1.50 -1.55
CA THR A 77 8.42 0.79 -0.93
C THR A 77 9.64 0.75 -1.85
N ASN A 78 9.43 0.51 -3.14
CA ASN A 78 10.50 0.53 -4.13
C ASN A 78 11.11 1.92 -4.28
N LEU A 79 10.30 2.98 -4.33
CA LEU A 79 10.78 4.36 -4.38
C LEU A 79 11.64 4.72 -3.15
N LYS A 80 11.19 4.34 -1.95
CA LYS A 80 11.96 4.55 -0.71
C LYS A 80 13.31 3.82 -0.75
N LYS A 81 13.34 2.58 -1.25
CA LYS A 81 14.57 1.80 -1.38
C LYS A 81 15.57 2.48 -2.31
N VAL A 82 15.13 2.94 -3.48
CA VAL A 82 15.99 3.67 -4.44
C VAL A 82 16.56 4.95 -3.82
N ASN A 83 15.74 5.73 -3.11
CA ASN A 83 16.22 6.94 -2.45
C ASN A 83 17.26 6.65 -1.36
N TYR A 84 17.04 5.61 -0.54
CA TYR A 84 17.99 5.22 0.49
C TYR A 84 19.34 4.77 -0.10
N ASP A 85 19.31 3.97 -1.17
CA ASP A 85 20.53 3.55 -1.87
C ASP A 85 21.27 4.76 -2.48
N PHE A 86 20.53 5.74 -3.02
CA PHE A 86 21.10 6.99 -3.52
C PHE A 86 21.77 7.82 -2.42
N ASP A 87 21.12 7.96 -1.26
CA ASP A 87 21.66 8.72 -0.13
C ASP A 87 22.94 8.08 0.42
N ILE A 88 23.00 6.74 0.50
CA ILE A 88 24.22 6.01 0.88
C ILE A 88 25.35 6.28 -0.12
N LEU A 89 25.06 6.20 -1.43
CA LEU A 89 26.06 6.45 -2.46
C LEU A 89 26.57 7.89 -2.39
N LYS A 90 25.68 8.86 -2.20
CA LYS A 90 26.05 10.26 -2.03
C LYS A 90 26.95 10.49 -0.81
N PHE A 91 26.65 9.84 0.31
CA PHE A 91 27.50 9.89 1.50
C PHE A 91 28.90 9.29 1.24
N LYS A 92 28.97 8.15 0.53
CA LYS A 92 30.25 7.53 0.16
C LYS A 92 31.08 8.43 -0.76
N ILE A 93 30.45 9.06 -1.76
CA ILE A 93 31.11 10.01 -2.65
C ILE A 93 31.69 11.17 -1.84
N SER A 94 30.89 11.78 -0.96
CA SER A 94 31.33 12.88 -0.10
C SER A 94 32.53 12.50 0.77
N LYS A 95 32.60 11.25 1.27
CA LYS A 95 33.76 10.78 2.03
C LYS A 95 35.02 10.66 1.18
N VAL A 96 34.89 10.17 -0.04
CA VAL A 96 36.03 10.07 -0.97
C VAL A 96 36.49 11.48 -1.39
N GLU A 97 35.58 12.42 -1.61
CA GLU A 97 35.91 13.82 -1.89
C GLU A 97 36.67 14.47 -0.74
N GLU A 98 36.25 14.25 0.52
CA GLU A 98 36.97 14.70 1.71
C GLU A 98 38.41 14.14 1.78
N ASP A 99 38.58 12.85 1.45
CA ASP A 99 39.90 12.22 1.43
C ASP A 99 40.78 12.80 0.32
N ILE A 100 40.22 13.03 -0.88
CA ILE A 100 40.92 13.69 -1.99
C ILE A 100 41.42 15.07 -1.55
N ASP A 101 40.55 15.89 -0.95
CA ASP A 101 40.90 17.22 -0.47
C ASP A 101 42.00 17.17 0.60
N LYS A 102 41.94 16.18 1.50
CA LYS A 102 42.98 15.95 2.50
C LYS A 102 44.33 15.62 1.85
N TYR A 103 44.38 14.70 0.88
CA TYR A 103 45.61 14.37 0.19
C TYR A 103 46.15 15.53 -0.66
N ILE A 104 45.26 16.32 -1.28
CA ILE A 104 45.65 17.54 -2.00
C ILE A 104 46.31 18.54 -1.05
N LYS A 105 45.75 18.76 0.14
CA LYS A 105 46.34 19.64 1.16
C LYS A 105 47.71 19.15 1.59
N LEU A 106 47.83 17.89 2.00
CA LEU A 106 49.09 17.32 2.44
C LEU A 106 50.18 17.42 1.36
N ARG A 107 49.83 17.13 0.10
CA ARG A 107 50.73 17.30 -1.04
C ARG A 107 51.19 18.75 -1.21
N ASN A 108 50.29 19.72 -1.01
CA ASN A 108 50.64 21.13 -1.16
C ASN A 108 51.53 21.59 -0.01
N GLU A 109 51.27 21.17 1.23
CA GLU A 109 52.11 21.44 2.41
C GLU A 109 53.54 20.92 2.21
N ILE A 110 53.70 19.66 1.78
CA ILE A 110 55.03 19.08 1.51
C ILE A 110 55.77 19.83 0.38
N LYS A 111 55.04 20.30 -0.64
CA LYS A 111 55.62 21.13 -1.70
C LYS A 111 56.07 22.49 -1.19
N GLU A 112 55.25 23.13 -0.33
CA GLU A 112 55.56 24.40 0.30
C GLU A 112 56.84 24.28 1.14
N ASP A 113 56.94 23.25 1.98
CA ASP A 113 58.13 22.95 2.80
C ASP A 113 59.40 22.80 1.97
N LEU A 114 59.32 22.16 0.80
CA LEU A 114 60.45 22.05 -0.13
C LEU A 114 60.84 23.41 -0.72
N THR A 115 59.87 24.22 -1.16
CA THR A 115 60.14 25.57 -1.67
C THR A 115 60.73 26.50 -0.62
N GLU A 116 60.29 26.38 0.63
CA GLU A 116 60.80 27.16 1.77
C GLU A 116 62.13 26.61 2.32
N LYS A 117 62.60 25.48 1.76
CA LYS A 117 63.84 24.76 2.13
C LYS A 117 63.82 24.24 3.57
N PHE A 118 62.64 23.96 4.11
CA PHE A 118 62.50 23.24 5.36
C PHE A 118 62.85 21.75 5.22
N ILE A 119 62.64 21.19 4.03
CA ILE A 119 63.06 19.83 3.66
C ILE A 119 63.97 19.85 2.43
N THR A 120 64.77 18.80 2.27
CA THR A 120 65.61 18.56 1.11
C THR A 120 64.85 17.83 0.00
N GLU A 121 65.41 17.85 -1.21
CA GLU A 121 64.81 17.15 -2.36
C GLU A 121 64.80 15.63 -2.15
N GLU A 122 65.81 15.08 -1.46
CA GLU A 122 65.88 13.66 -1.08
C GLU A 122 64.76 13.29 -0.10
N GLU A 123 64.55 14.10 0.95
CA GLU A 123 63.45 13.90 1.92
C GLU A 123 62.07 14.02 1.26
N TYR A 124 61.89 14.92 0.28
CA TYR A 124 60.62 15.04 -0.46
C TYR A 124 60.23 13.75 -1.20
N TRP A 125 61.20 12.99 -1.72
CA TRP A 125 60.93 11.73 -2.44
C TRP A 125 60.71 10.53 -1.53
N GLU A 126 61.00 10.66 -0.22
CA GLU A 126 60.77 9.61 0.78
C GLU A 126 59.36 9.64 1.40
N TYR A 127 58.62 10.75 1.24
CA TYR A 127 57.22 10.92 1.67
C TYR A 127 56.21 10.36 0.64
#